data_AF-F0VHV7-F1
#
_entry.id   AF-F0VHV7-F1
#
_cell.length_a   1.000
_cell.length_b   1.000
_cell.length_c   1.000
_cell.angle_alpha   90.00
_cell.angle_beta   90.00
_cell.angle_gamma   90.00
#
_symmetry.space_group_name_H-M   'P 1'
#
loop_
_entity.id
_entity.type
_entity.pdbx_description
1 polymer ?
#
loop_
_entity_poly.entity_id
_entity_poly.type
_entity_poly.pdbx_seq_one_letter_code
_entity_poly.pdbx_strand_id
1 'polypeptide(L)'
;MKAFLNVAWDKTNPSSKKVYLDVLNGRSDPKAFIEVATTQECELSSVAPLLSPKLRTTQALFSHLNATSDRRKELAEFMTQNGYSSLSPEELRSRMDRYGAQWLETTGAVLARGLPFYRMTYV
;
A
#
# COMPACT_ATOMS: atom_id res chain seq x y z
N MET A 1 5.81 -11.41 7.53
CA MET A 1 5.60 -12.66 6.78
C MET A 1 5.11 -13.82 7.65
N LYS A 2 5.84 -14.22 8.71
CA LYS A 2 5.49 -15.41 9.54
C LYS A 2 4.07 -15.37 10.12
N ALA A 3 3.64 -14.24 10.70
CA ALA A 3 2.29 -14.10 11.25
C ALA A 3 1.17 -14.28 10.19
N PHE A 4 1.33 -13.66 9.02
CA PHE A 4 0.41 -13.84 7.88
C PHE A 4 0.32 -15.31 7.47
N LEU A 5 1.47 -15.96 7.30
CA LEU A 5 1.56 -17.35 6.88
C LEU A 5 0.94 -18.32 7.91
N ASN A 6 1.12 -18.05 9.21
CA ASN A 6 0.49 -18.82 10.28
C ASN A 6 -1.04 -18.77 10.18
N VAL A 7 -1.63 -17.60 9.91
CA VAL A 7 -3.09 -17.46 9.76
C VAL A 7 -3.58 -18.05 8.43
N ALA A 8 -2.83 -17.88 7.34
CA ALA A 8 -3.20 -18.38 6.03
C ALA A 8 -3.22 -19.92 5.95
N TRP A 9 -2.30 -20.59 6.65
CA TRP A 9 -2.18 -22.05 6.65
C TRP A 9 -3.01 -22.75 7.73
N ASP A 10 -3.39 -22.06 8.80
CA ASP A 10 -4.27 -22.61 9.83
C ASP A 10 -5.74 -22.65 9.38
N LYS A 11 -6.20 -23.82 8.94
CA LYS A 11 -7.60 -24.03 8.50
C LYS A 11 -8.63 -23.98 9.64
N THR A 12 -8.20 -24.04 10.89
CA THR A 12 -9.09 -23.91 12.06
C THR A 12 -9.38 -22.45 12.39
N ASN A 13 -8.51 -21.53 11.96
CA ASN A 13 -8.68 -20.10 12.17
C ASN A 13 -9.78 -19.55 11.23
N PRO A 14 -10.85 -18.91 11.75
CA PRO A 14 -11.92 -18.32 10.93
C PRO A 14 -11.41 -17.26 9.94
N SER A 15 -10.30 -16.59 10.28
CA SER A 15 -9.69 -15.55 9.45
C SER A 15 -8.92 -16.11 8.25
N SER A 16 -8.61 -17.42 8.22
CA SER A 16 -7.90 -18.04 7.10
C SER A 16 -8.61 -17.84 5.75
N LYS A 17 -9.95 -17.79 5.74
CA LYS A 17 -10.77 -17.53 4.54
C LYS A 17 -10.69 -16.08 4.04
N LYS A 18 -10.23 -15.15 4.87
CA LYS A 18 -10.08 -13.72 4.53
C LYS A 18 -8.69 -13.39 4.00
N VAL A 19 -7.76 -14.34 4.10
CA VAL A 19 -6.36 -14.18 3.72
C VAL A 19 -6.10 -15.01 2.46
N TYR A 20 -5.54 -14.37 1.43
CA TYR A 20 -5.14 -15.04 0.21
C TYR A 20 -3.70 -14.67 -0.13
N LEU A 21 -2.97 -15.64 -0.67
CA LEU A 21 -1.62 -15.46 -1.19
C LEU A 21 -1.69 -15.61 -2.70
N ASP A 22 -1.53 -14.49 -3.41
CA ASP A 22 -1.38 -14.52 -4.86
C ASP A 22 0.09 -14.66 -5.23
N VAL A 23 0.40 -15.75 -5.93
CA VAL A 23 1.72 -15.96 -6.54
C VAL A 23 1.61 -15.60 -8.01
N LEU A 24 2.17 -14.45 -8.37
CA LEU A 24 2.17 -13.97 -9.75
C LEU A 24 3.21 -14.76 -10.57
N ASN A 25 2.75 -15.37 -11.67
CA ASN A 25 3.63 -16.04 -12.63
C ASN A 25 4.15 -15.06 -13.69
N GLY A 26 5.40 -15.24 -14.11
CA GLY A 26 6.03 -14.45 -15.16
C GLY A 26 7.30 -13.72 -14.71
N ARG A 27 7.94 -13.03 -15.65
CA ARG A 27 9.12 -12.20 -15.38
C ARG A 27 8.68 -10.76 -15.13
N SER A 28 9.19 -10.17 -14.05
CA SER A 28 9.05 -8.74 -13.77
C SER A 28 10.02 -7.94 -14.65
N ASP A 29 9.47 -7.02 -15.45
CA ASP A 29 10.20 -6.09 -16.32
C ASP A 29 9.45 -4.76 -16.44
N PRO A 30 9.30 -4.01 -15.33
CA PRO A 30 8.59 -2.73 -15.32
C PRO A 30 9.31 -1.70 -16.20
N LYS A 31 8.53 -0.90 -16.93
CA LYS A 31 9.02 0.15 -17.85
C LYS A 31 8.82 1.57 -17.31
N ALA A 32 8.11 1.71 -16.20
CA ALA A 32 7.82 2.98 -15.60
C ALA A 32 7.58 2.82 -14.10
N PHE A 33 7.81 3.91 -13.37
CA PHE A 33 7.31 4.10 -12.01
C PHE A 33 6.20 5.15 -12.06
N ILE A 34 5.02 4.81 -11.56
CA ILE A 34 3.82 5.64 -11.63
C ILE A 34 3.37 5.97 -10.21
N GLU A 35 3.38 7.24 -9.87
CA GLU A 35 2.72 7.77 -8.69
C GLU A 35 1.24 8.02 -8.99
N VAL A 36 0.38 7.46 -8.16
CA VAL A 36 -1.07 7.65 -8.21
C VAL A 36 -1.44 8.69 -7.18
N ALA A 37 -1.88 9.84 -7.67
CA ALA A 37 -2.38 10.94 -6.86
C ALA A 37 -3.90 11.06 -7.01
N THR A 38 -4.56 11.44 -5.92
CA THR A 38 -5.99 11.77 -5.89
C THR A 38 -6.17 13.25 -5.63
N THR A 39 -7.30 13.80 -6.08
CA THR A 39 -7.75 15.12 -5.68
C THR A 39 -8.25 15.14 -4.23
N GLN A 40 -8.35 16.35 -3.67
CA GLN A 40 -8.90 16.55 -2.33
C GLN A 40 -10.35 16.09 -2.23
N GLU A 41 -11.13 16.25 -3.31
CA GLU A 41 -12.52 15.80 -3.38
C GLU A 41 -12.64 14.27 -3.23
N CYS A 42 -11.72 13.52 -3.86
CA CYS A 42 -11.65 12.06 -3.72
C CYS A 42 -11.30 11.65 -2.28
N GLU A 43 -10.35 12.35 -1.64
CA GLU A 43 -9.96 12.10 -0.25
C GLU A 43 -11.10 12.38 0.73
N LEU A 44 -11.81 13.51 0.55
CA LEU A 44 -12.99 13.85 1.36
C LEU A 44 -14.12 12.82 1.20
N SER A 45 -14.24 12.22 0.03
CA SER A 45 -15.22 11.18 -0.27
C SER A 45 -14.76 9.78 0.15
N SER A 46 -13.54 9.65 0.72
CA SER A 46 -12.92 8.35 1.08
C SER A 46 -12.88 7.36 -0.09
N VAL A 47 -12.65 7.87 -1.31
CA VAL A 47 -12.52 7.05 -2.51
C VAL A 47 -11.09 7.09 -3.04
N ALA A 48 -10.58 5.92 -3.43
CA ALA A 48 -9.28 5.79 -4.09
C ALA A 48 -9.44 5.04 -5.41
N PRO A 49 -8.73 5.44 -6.49
CA PRO A 49 -8.77 4.77 -7.77
C PRO A 49 -8.28 3.33 -7.64
N LEU A 50 -9.14 2.38 -8.00
CA LEU A 50 -8.78 0.97 -8.06
C LEU A 50 -8.08 0.66 -9.39
N LEU A 51 -6.77 0.43 -9.32
CA LEU A 51 -5.99 0.02 -10.49
C LEU A 51 -6.11 -1.49 -10.71
N SER A 52 -6.72 -1.87 -11.84
CA SER A 52 -6.79 -3.27 -12.25
C SER A 52 -5.63 -3.61 -13.21
N PRO A 53 -4.86 -4.68 -12.96
CA PRO A 53 -3.81 -5.09 -13.87
C PRO A 53 -4.40 -5.54 -15.21
N LYS A 54 -3.94 -4.97 -16.32
CA LYS A 54 -4.28 -5.44 -17.67
C LYS A 54 -3.25 -6.46 -18.14
N LEU A 55 -3.72 -7.50 -18.81
CA LEU A 55 -2.94 -8.74 -18.98
C LEU A 55 -1.72 -8.65 -19.92
N ARG A 56 -1.58 -7.73 -20.90
CA ARG A 56 -0.63 -8.00 -22.03
C ARG A 56 0.07 -6.85 -22.81
N THR A 57 0.43 -5.70 -22.25
CA THR A 57 1.22 -4.73 -23.07
C THR A 57 2.45 -4.14 -22.39
N THR A 58 2.35 -3.64 -21.17
CA THR A 58 3.50 -3.00 -20.49
C THR A 58 3.36 -3.16 -18.98
N GLN A 59 4.47 -3.42 -18.29
CA GLN A 59 4.49 -3.48 -16.83
C GLN A 59 4.93 -2.12 -16.26
N ALA A 60 4.38 -1.72 -15.12
CA ALA A 60 4.79 -0.54 -14.39
C ALA A 60 4.72 -0.81 -12.88
N LEU A 61 5.55 -0.09 -12.13
CA LEU A 61 5.46 -0.03 -10.68
C LEU A 61 4.49 1.08 -10.31
N PHE A 62 3.61 0.84 -9.35
CA PHE A 62 2.63 1.82 -8.88
C PHE A 62 2.86 2.14 -7.42
N SER A 63 2.86 3.42 -7.08
CA SER A 63 2.87 3.92 -5.70
C SER A 63 1.63 4.77 -5.48
N HIS A 64 0.83 4.43 -4.47
CA HIS A 64 -0.37 5.17 -4.12
C HIS A 64 -0.30 5.60 -2.65
N LEU A 65 0.44 6.69 -2.39
CA LEU A 65 0.73 7.15 -1.03
C LEU A 65 -0.52 7.63 -0.28
N ASN A 66 -1.47 8.28 -0.96
CA ASN A 66 -2.72 8.75 -0.34
C ASN A 66 -3.53 7.58 0.23
N ALA A 67 -3.83 6.57 -0.60
CA ALA A 67 -4.52 5.36 -0.16
C ALA A 67 -3.76 4.62 0.96
N THR A 68 -2.42 4.67 0.93
CA THR A 68 -1.60 4.09 2.00
C THR A 68 -1.71 4.88 3.30
N SER A 69 -1.76 6.22 3.25
CA SER A 69 -1.96 7.08 4.42
C SER A 69 -3.35 6.87 5.04
N ASP A 70 -4.39 6.70 4.21
CA ASP A 70 -5.74 6.37 4.69
C ASP A 70 -5.76 5.02 5.42
N ARG A 71 -5.14 3.99 4.84
CA ARG A 71 -5.00 2.70 5.51
C ARG A 71 -4.19 2.80 6.81
N ARG A 72 -3.17 3.65 6.85
CA ARG A 72 -2.38 3.94 8.06
C ARG A 72 -3.22 4.66 9.12
N LYS A 73 -4.16 5.52 8.72
CA LYS A 73 -5.12 6.14 9.65
C LYS A 73 -5.97 5.07 10.33
N GLU A 74 -6.59 4.17 9.56
CA GLU A 74 -7.38 3.07 10.11
C GLU A 74 -6.57 2.16 11.05
N LEU A 75 -5.32 1.86 10.68
CA LEU A 75 -4.42 1.09 11.53
C LEU A 75 -4.05 1.84 12.81
N ALA A 76 -3.79 3.14 12.72
CA ALA A 76 -3.47 3.96 13.88
C ALA A 76 -4.65 3.95 14.87
N GLU A 77 -5.86 4.23 14.38
CA GLU A 77 -7.10 4.19 15.17
C GLU A 77 -7.29 2.83 15.85
N PHE A 78 -7.12 1.74 15.10
CA PHE A 78 -7.23 0.39 15.65
C PHE A 78 -6.19 0.15 16.77
N MET A 79 -4.93 0.51 16.55
CA MET A 79 -3.85 0.25 17.50
C MET A 79 -4.02 1.05 18.79
N THR A 80 -4.45 2.31 18.70
CA THR A 80 -4.65 3.17 19.86
C THR A 80 -5.91 2.80 20.62
N GLN A 81 -7.03 2.48 19.94
CA GLN A 81 -8.28 2.08 20.59
C GLN A 81 -8.14 0.78 21.39
N ASN A 82 -7.26 -0.13 20.96
CA ASN A 82 -7.01 -1.40 21.65
C ASN A 82 -5.83 -1.33 22.64
N GLY A 83 -5.28 -0.13 22.91
CA GLY A 83 -4.20 0.05 23.90
C GLY A 83 -2.84 -0.51 23.48
N TYR A 84 -2.63 -0.84 22.20
CA TYR A 84 -1.35 -1.30 21.66
C TYR A 84 -0.33 -0.18 21.45
N SER A 85 -0.76 1.08 21.53
CA SER A 85 0.07 2.27 21.41
C SER A 85 -0.39 3.32 22.40
N SER A 86 0.57 4.02 23.02
CA SER A 86 0.32 5.17 23.89
C SER A 86 0.23 6.50 23.13
N LEU A 87 0.52 6.51 21.83
CA LEU A 87 0.44 7.69 20.96
C LEU A 87 -1.01 8.01 20.58
N SER A 88 -1.29 9.24 20.16
CA SER A 88 -2.56 9.55 19.50
C SER A 88 -2.65 8.88 18.11
N PRO A 89 -3.87 8.66 17.57
CA PRO A 89 -4.04 8.15 16.21
C PRO A 89 -3.28 9.00 15.17
N GLU A 90 -3.33 10.32 15.31
CA GLU A 90 -2.69 11.28 14.40
C GLU A 90 -1.16 11.21 14.49
N GLU A 91 -0.62 11.14 15.71
CA GLU A 91 0.82 11.01 15.94
C GLU A 91 1.35 9.69 15.38
N LEU A 92 0.64 8.59 15.61
CA LEU A 92 1.02 7.28 15.12
C LEU A 92 0.93 7.23 13.59
N ARG A 93 -0.14 7.77 12.98
CA ARG A 93 -0.27 7.91 11.52
C ARG A 93 0.87 8.72 10.93
N SER A 94 1.15 9.89 11.50
CA SER A 94 2.23 10.79 11.05
C SER A 94 3.60 10.10 11.06
N ARG A 95 3.89 9.32 12.11
CA ARG A 95 5.12 8.50 12.15
C ARG A 95 5.14 7.44 11.06
N MET A 96 4.04 6.71 10.87
CA MET A 96 3.94 5.68 9.83
C MET A 96 4.11 6.28 8.43
N ASP A 97 3.56 7.47 8.18
CA ASP A 97 3.72 8.19 6.92
C ASP A 97 5.16 8.63 6.68
N ARG A 98 5.79 9.24 7.69
CA ARG A 98 7.20 9.66 7.62
C ARG A 98 8.13 8.48 7.31
N TYR A 99 8.02 7.39 8.07
CA TYR A 99 8.85 6.21 7.83
C TYR A 99 8.53 5.56 6.48
N GLY A 100 7.25 5.50 6.12
CA GLY A 100 6.81 4.99 4.82
C GLY A 100 7.42 5.73 3.64
N ALA A 101 7.43 7.07 3.69
CA ALA A 101 8.04 7.91 2.67
C ALA A 101 9.55 7.68 2.57
N GLN A 102 10.26 7.64 3.71
CA GLN A 102 11.71 7.40 3.75
C GLN A 102 12.07 6.02 3.14
N TRP A 103 11.31 4.98 3.47
CA TRP A 103 11.51 3.65 2.91
C TRP A 103 11.15 3.58 1.43
N LEU A 104 10.13 4.31 0.98
CA LEU A 104 9.81 4.41 -0.43
C LEU A 104 10.92 5.12 -1.21
N GLU A 105 11.51 6.18 -0.67
CA GLU A 105 12.64 6.84 -1.32
C GLU A 105 13.82 5.88 -1.48
N THR A 106 14.18 5.17 -0.41
CA THR A 106 15.32 4.23 -0.40
C THR A 106 15.04 3.01 -1.29
N THR A 107 13.90 2.34 -1.08
CA THR A 107 13.57 1.09 -1.77
C THR A 107 13.03 1.34 -3.16
N GLY A 108 12.23 2.38 -3.33
CA GLY A 108 11.69 2.81 -4.62
C GLY A 108 12.79 3.22 -5.58
N ALA A 109 13.83 3.92 -5.14
CA ALA A 109 14.99 4.21 -6.00
C ALA A 109 15.69 2.91 -6.48
N VAL A 110 15.86 1.94 -5.58
CA VAL A 110 16.46 0.64 -5.90
C VAL A 110 15.58 -0.19 -6.83
N LEU A 111 14.26 -0.13 -6.66
CA LEU A 111 13.29 -0.83 -7.51
C LEU A 111 13.14 -0.15 -8.87
N ALA A 112 13.18 1.18 -8.89
CA ALA A 112 13.00 1.97 -10.10
C ALA A 112 14.23 1.92 -11.01
N ARG A 113 15.47 1.74 -10.52
CA ARG A 113 16.68 1.55 -11.36
C ARG A 113 16.80 2.49 -12.59
N GLY A 114 16.40 3.76 -12.47
CA GLY A 114 16.43 4.72 -13.58
C GLY A 114 15.23 4.67 -14.53
N LEU A 115 14.15 3.97 -14.16
CA LEU A 115 12.88 4.00 -14.89
C LEU A 115 12.30 5.42 -14.90
N PRO A 116 11.63 5.81 -16.01
CA PRO A 116 10.93 7.08 -16.07
C PRO A 116 9.82 7.14 -15.02
N PHE A 117 9.72 8.30 -14.36
CA PHE A 117 8.73 8.59 -13.35
C PHE A 117 7.57 9.37 -13.95
N TYR A 118 6.35 8.90 -13.71
CA TYR A 118 5.13 9.58 -14.10
C TYR A 118 4.22 9.78 -12.90
N ARG A 119 3.47 10.87 -12.90
CA ARG A 119 2.40 11.12 -11.93
C ARG A 119 1.07 11.10 -12.66
N MET A 120 0.16 10.27 -12.19
CA MET A 120 -1.21 10.16 -12.67
C MET A 120 -2.15 10.70 -11.59
N THR A 121 -2.86 11.77 -11.92
CA THR A 121 -3.82 12.38 -11.01
C THR A 121 -5.23 11.98 -11.43
N TYR A 122 -5.98 11.40 -10.50
CA TYR A 122 -7.41 11.14 -10.66
C TYR A 122 -8.18 12.29 -10.03
N VAL A 123 -9.10 12.84 -10.81
CA VAL A 123 -10.00 13.95 -10.47
C VAL A 123 -11.39 13.42 -10.16
#